data_AF-A0A0Q4UEC6-F1
#
_entry.id   AF-A0A0Q4UEC6-F1
#
_cell.length_a   1.000
_cell.length_b   1.000
_cell.length_c   1.000
_cell.angle_alpha   90.00
_cell.angle_beta   90.00
_cell.angle_gamma   90.00
#
_symmetry.space_group_name_H-M   'P 1'
#
loop_
_entity.id
_entity.type
_entity.pdbx_description
1 polymer ?
#
loop_
_entity_poly.entity_id
_entity_poly.type
_entity_poly.pdbx_seq_one_letter_code
_entity_poly.pdbx_strand_id
1 'polypeptide(L)'
;MDQDELGGVGRWRTFALIAMAVAGAVTLAMLVVTLGHANRERDRALERQSHSYDVMIAARTLAGTIARSEASLGRYVISGDRKLGQLYQDEWTTAGVQLNRLDRMIEDQQQQRLMDQLRQAYGARGRELSTIALSTTYHLNRQAYGLYYQARQAEALLKINDLLARLTDGERVLLQQRSEAAEETIQHSNRIAGGLVVFGIVLVLGGIALAWIIVGAVSERAKAHAEARAERARAEELASAVEVATEELKVQEAKLRQAQKMDALGQLTGGIAHDFNNMLAVVLGGLELARRTRSPDDMARHLESATEGAHRAAALTRRLLMFSREEALAPETLVPRRLVEGMRDLLDRTLGDGVKVTIQDWTTGWTLFGDRTQMENAILNLAVNARDAMDGRGELTIRTAEMKMGPHALPRGEAGDYVVLSVADTGEGMTPEVIERVFEPFFTTKPAGKGTGLGLSQIFGLVGQMGGDVTIQSAPGKGTTVNLYLPRHSAPAPALPVEAAPVAAETQAEANDALRILLVEDDPRVLAATMSALRELGHDPIPCNDPREAEGLLARHPSIRLIVSDVLMPHLTGPELIATIRPSHPDLAVLFVTGFAGDAQATGFEGHEVLRKPFTLAGLERAVAAALKRAEGPVSAAA
;
A
#
# COMPACT_ATOMS: atom_id res chain seq x y z
N MET A 1 -18.28 1.67 10.98
CA MET A 1 -19.62 1.05 10.98
C MET A 1 -19.43 -0.38 11.44
N ASP A 2 -20.01 -0.69 12.59
CA ASP A 2 -19.54 -1.71 13.54
C ASP A 2 -19.52 -3.15 13.01
N GLN A 3 -18.44 -3.86 13.33
CA GLN A 3 -18.34 -5.31 13.13
C GLN A 3 -19.35 -6.10 13.98
N ASP A 4 -19.89 -5.49 15.05
CA ASP A 4 -20.89 -6.12 15.93
C ASP A 4 -22.29 -6.24 15.30
N GLU A 5 -22.71 -5.30 14.45
CA GLU A 5 -24.01 -5.40 13.76
C GLU A 5 -24.03 -6.55 12.73
N LEU A 6 -22.88 -6.84 12.11
CA LEU A 6 -22.73 -7.92 11.13
C LEU A 6 -22.83 -9.32 11.77
N GLY A 7 -22.40 -9.47 13.02
CA GLY A 7 -22.54 -10.70 13.80
C GLY A 7 -23.99 -10.96 14.25
N GLY A 8 -24.72 -9.90 14.58
CA GLY A 8 -26.12 -9.97 15.01
C GLY A 8 -27.06 -10.53 13.94
N VAL A 9 -26.90 -10.07 12.68
CA VAL A 9 -27.75 -10.51 11.56
C VAL A 9 -27.54 -12.00 11.22
N GLY A 10 -26.30 -12.49 11.32
CA GLY A 10 -26.00 -13.91 11.11
C GLY A 10 -26.63 -14.81 12.19
N ARG A 11 -26.55 -14.38 13.46
CA ARG A 11 -27.13 -15.08 14.61
C ARG A 11 -28.66 -15.11 14.59
N TRP A 12 -29.29 -14.02 14.15
CA TRP A 12 -30.76 -13.98 14.04
C TRP A 12 -31.28 -14.94 12.98
N ARG A 13 -30.58 -15.06 11.84
CA ARG A 13 -30.94 -15.99 10.75
C ARG A 13 -30.82 -17.46 11.15
N THR A 14 -29.73 -17.82 11.85
CA THR A 14 -29.57 -19.19 12.36
C THR A 14 -30.60 -19.50 13.44
N PHE A 15 -30.89 -18.55 14.33
CA PHE A 15 -31.95 -18.69 15.32
C PHE A 15 -33.33 -18.86 14.67
N ALA A 16 -33.65 -18.08 13.64
CA ALA A 16 -34.91 -18.19 12.90
C ALA A 16 -35.07 -19.56 12.23
N LEU A 17 -34.01 -20.11 11.61
CA LEU A 17 -34.04 -21.45 11.03
C LEU A 17 -34.26 -22.54 12.09
N ILE A 18 -33.60 -22.44 13.23
CA ILE A 18 -33.78 -23.38 14.35
C ILE A 18 -35.21 -23.28 14.90
N ALA A 19 -35.72 -22.08 15.10
CA ALA A 19 -37.09 -21.86 15.58
C ALA A 19 -38.13 -22.44 14.61
N MET A 20 -37.94 -22.27 13.30
CA MET A 20 -38.80 -22.85 12.28
C MET A 20 -38.73 -24.39 12.26
N ALA A 21 -37.54 -24.97 12.39
CA ALA A 21 -37.38 -26.42 12.45
C ALA A 21 -38.08 -27.01 13.68
N VAL A 22 -37.93 -26.36 14.84
CA VAL A 22 -38.64 -26.75 16.08
C VAL A 22 -40.14 -26.62 15.92
N ALA A 23 -40.64 -25.51 15.37
CA ALA A 23 -42.06 -25.32 15.10
C ALA A 23 -42.62 -26.38 14.14
N GLY A 24 -41.86 -26.74 13.11
CA GLY A 24 -42.21 -27.82 12.19
C GLY A 24 -42.30 -29.19 12.88
N ALA A 25 -41.32 -29.52 13.72
CA ALA A 25 -41.33 -30.77 14.50
C ALA A 25 -42.51 -30.86 15.46
N VAL A 26 -42.83 -29.76 16.17
CA VAL A 26 -43.99 -29.68 17.06
C VAL A 26 -45.30 -29.83 16.28
N THR A 27 -45.42 -29.17 15.13
CA THR A 27 -46.60 -29.26 14.26
C THR A 27 -46.82 -30.69 13.77
N LEU A 28 -45.75 -31.37 13.34
CA LEU A 28 -45.80 -32.76 12.91
C LEU A 28 -46.20 -33.70 14.06
N ALA A 29 -45.63 -33.52 15.26
CA ALA A 29 -46.01 -34.29 16.43
C ALA A 29 -47.48 -34.10 16.80
N MET A 30 -47.97 -32.86 16.82
CA MET A 30 -49.39 -32.56 17.05
C MET A 30 -50.29 -33.20 15.98
N LEU A 31 -49.88 -33.16 14.70
CA LEU A 31 -50.64 -33.78 13.62
C LEU A 31 -50.75 -35.30 13.82
N VAL A 32 -49.64 -35.98 14.14
CA VAL A 32 -49.62 -37.43 14.40
C VAL A 32 -50.51 -37.78 15.59
N VAL A 33 -50.44 -37.03 16.70
CA VAL A 33 -51.26 -37.27 17.88
C VAL A 33 -52.75 -37.05 17.57
N THR A 34 -53.10 -35.98 16.87
CA THR A 34 -54.49 -35.65 16.51
C THR A 34 -55.08 -36.71 15.60
N LEU A 35 -54.34 -37.14 14.57
CA LEU A 35 -54.77 -38.20 13.66
C LEU A 35 -54.90 -39.55 14.37
N GLY A 36 -53.97 -39.85 15.28
CA GLY A 36 -54.02 -41.05 16.11
C GLY A 36 -55.20 -41.06 17.09
N HIS A 37 -55.62 -39.90 17.61
CA HIS A 37 -56.84 -39.78 18.40
C HIS A 37 -58.09 -39.97 17.54
N ALA A 38 -58.19 -39.29 16.39
CA ALA A 38 -59.31 -39.40 15.47
C ALA A 38 -59.55 -40.85 14.99
N ASN A 39 -58.47 -41.57 14.65
CA ASN A 39 -58.57 -42.96 14.23
C ASN A 39 -59.09 -43.87 15.36
N ARG A 40 -58.55 -43.73 16.58
CA ARG A 40 -59.00 -44.53 17.74
C ARG A 40 -60.46 -44.26 18.10
N GLU A 41 -60.92 -43.02 17.97
CA GLU A 41 -62.33 -42.67 18.20
C GLU A 41 -63.24 -43.23 17.12
N ARG A 42 -62.82 -43.18 15.85
CA ARG A 42 -63.53 -43.82 14.75
C ARG A 42 -63.66 -45.33 14.95
N ASP A 43 -62.59 -46.02 15.34
CA ASP A 43 -62.62 -47.47 15.56
C ASP A 43 -63.60 -47.82 16.69
N ARG A 44 -63.56 -47.10 17.82
CA ARG A 44 -64.50 -47.27 18.93
C ARG A 44 -65.95 -46.96 18.53
N ALA A 45 -66.17 -45.96 17.68
CA ALA A 45 -67.50 -45.64 17.18
C ALA A 45 -68.05 -46.76 16.28
N LEU A 46 -67.21 -47.30 15.39
CA LEU A 46 -67.57 -48.43 14.52
C LEU A 46 -67.88 -49.69 15.33
N GLU A 47 -67.10 -50.01 16.37
CA GLU A 47 -67.37 -51.15 17.26
C GLU A 47 -68.73 -51.02 17.96
N ARG A 48 -69.05 -49.84 18.53
CA ARG A 48 -70.34 -49.58 19.17
C ARG A 48 -71.51 -49.60 18.20
N GLN A 49 -71.31 -49.09 16.98
CA GLN A 49 -72.31 -49.14 15.92
C GLN A 49 -72.58 -50.59 15.50
N SER A 50 -71.53 -51.40 15.32
CA SER A 50 -71.67 -52.84 15.01
C SER A 50 -72.44 -53.57 16.10
N HIS A 51 -72.11 -53.33 17.38
CA HIS A 51 -72.81 -53.92 18.50
C HIS A 51 -74.31 -53.57 18.51
N SER A 52 -74.65 -52.30 18.23
CA SER A 52 -76.05 -51.85 18.17
C SER A 52 -76.82 -52.55 17.03
N TYR A 53 -76.17 -52.74 15.86
CA TYR A 53 -76.75 -53.53 14.77
C TYR A 53 -76.96 -55.01 15.14
N ASP A 54 -75.99 -55.61 15.83
CA ASP A 54 -76.08 -57.01 16.25
C ASP A 54 -77.26 -57.25 17.22
N VAL A 55 -77.49 -56.34 18.17
CA VAL A 55 -78.64 -56.38 19.09
C VAL A 55 -79.97 -56.29 18.31
N MET A 56 -80.09 -55.34 17.37
CA MET A 56 -81.30 -55.21 16.55
C MET A 56 -81.55 -56.44 15.66
N ILE A 57 -80.51 -57.03 15.07
CA ILE A 57 -80.60 -58.24 14.27
C ILE A 57 -81.04 -59.43 15.14
N ALA A 58 -80.47 -59.57 16.34
CA ALA A 58 -80.84 -60.61 17.28
C ALA A 58 -82.30 -60.49 17.73
N ALA A 59 -82.76 -59.28 18.06
CA ALA A 59 -84.16 -59.01 18.41
C ALA A 59 -85.13 -59.33 17.27
N ARG A 60 -84.81 -58.93 16.04
CA ARG A 60 -85.63 -59.24 14.85
C ARG A 60 -85.64 -60.74 14.51
N THR A 61 -84.51 -61.41 14.69
CA THR A 61 -84.38 -62.86 14.50
C THR A 61 -85.23 -63.62 15.52
N LEU A 62 -85.22 -63.19 16.78
CA LEU A 62 -86.06 -63.73 17.84
C LEU A 62 -87.55 -63.56 17.51
N ALA A 63 -87.98 -62.34 17.16
CA ALA A 63 -89.36 -62.05 16.75
C ALA A 63 -89.82 -62.96 15.60
N GLY A 64 -89.00 -63.08 14.56
CA GLY A 64 -89.30 -63.93 13.40
C GLY A 64 -89.36 -65.41 13.74
N THR A 65 -88.53 -65.89 14.67
CA THR A 65 -88.51 -67.31 15.08
C THR A 65 -89.73 -67.65 15.94
N ILE A 66 -90.14 -66.75 16.84
CA ILE A 66 -91.40 -66.88 17.61
C ILE A 66 -92.59 -66.93 16.65
N ALA A 67 -92.67 -66.00 15.70
CA ALA A 67 -93.76 -65.95 14.72
C ALA A 67 -93.86 -67.22 13.86
N ARG A 68 -92.72 -67.78 13.42
CA ARG A 68 -92.69 -69.05 12.68
C ARG A 68 -93.15 -70.23 13.53
N SER A 69 -92.65 -70.31 14.77
CA SER A 69 -93.05 -71.35 15.73
C SER A 69 -94.56 -71.34 15.96
N GLU A 70 -95.16 -70.17 16.21
CA GLU A 70 -96.62 -70.07 16.39
C GLU A 70 -97.42 -70.41 15.12
N ALA A 71 -96.90 -70.06 13.93
CA ALA A 71 -97.52 -70.44 12.67
C ALA A 71 -97.45 -71.97 12.44
N SER A 72 -96.34 -72.60 12.80
CA SER A 72 -96.16 -74.06 12.78
C SER A 72 -97.13 -74.75 13.74
N LEU A 73 -97.29 -74.22 14.96
CA LEU A 73 -98.29 -74.69 15.91
C LEU A 73 -99.72 -74.54 15.36
N GLY A 74 -100.04 -73.41 14.74
CA GLY A 74 -101.34 -73.19 14.12
C GLY A 74 -101.66 -74.22 13.03
N ARG A 75 -100.70 -74.49 12.14
CA ARG A 75 -100.83 -75.55 11.15
C ARG A 75 -100.97 -76.93 11.80
N TYR A 76 -100.23 -77.20 12.88
CA TYR A 76 -100.32 -78.45 13.62
C TYR A 76 -101.71 -78.67 14.24
N VAL A 77 -102.27 -77.65 14.90
CA VAL A 77 -103.63 -77.70 15.47
C VAL A 77 -104.68 -77.95 14.38
N ILE A 78 -104.48 -77.39 13.18
CA ILE A 78 -105.41 -77.55 12.05
C ILE A 78 -105.29 -78.94 11.40
N SER A 79 -104.09 -79.44 11.18
CA SER A 79 -103.87 -80.66 10.39
C SER A 79 -103.74 -81.94 11.24
N GLY A 80 -103.34 -81.83 12.51
CA GLY A 80 -102.99 -82.95 13.37
C GLY A 80 -101.65 -83.64 13.02
N ASP A 81 -100.88 -83.12 12.05
CA ASP A 81 -99.63 -83.73 11.59
C ASP A 81 -98.51 -83.61 12.64
N ARG A 82 -98.08 -84.76 13.19
CA ARG A 82 -97.01 -84.83 14.21
C ARG A 82 -95.70 -84.16 13.79
N LYS A 83 -95.36 -84.14 12.49
CA LYS A 83 -94.14 -83.46 12.01
C LYS A 83 -94.19 -81.96 12.23
N LEU A 84 -95.36 -81.34 12.11
CA LEU A 84 -95.56 -79.91 12.40
C LEU A 84 -95.48 -79.60 13.90
N GLY A 85 -95.90 -80.53 14.75
CA GLY A 85 -95.72 -80.42 16.21
C GLY A 85 -94.25 -80.47 16.64
N GLN A 86 -93.45 -81.36 16.03
CA GLN A 86 -91.99 -81.41 16.24
C GLN A 86 -91.33 -80.11 15.75
N LEU A 87 -91.68 -79.64 14.55
CA LEU A 87 -91.17 -78.39 13.98
C LEU A 87 -91.46 -77.19 14.90
N TYR A 88 -92.68 -77.09 15.44
CA TYR A 88 -93.02 -76.07 16.43
C TYR A 88 -92.08 -76.09 17.64
N GLN A 89 -91.83 -77.27 18.21
CA GLN A 89 -91.01 -77.44 19.41
C GLN A 89 -89.55 -77.07 19.14
N ASP A 90 -89.03 -77.44 17.97
CA ASP A 90 -87.67 -77.10 17.53
C ASP A 90 -87.52 -75.58 17.30
N GLU A 91 -88.49 -74.96 16.61
CA GLU A 91 -88.52 -73.51 16.39
C GLU A 91 -88.67 -72.74 17.71
N TRP A 92 -89.49 -73.24 18.65
CA TRP A 92 -89.67 -72.63 19.96
C TRP A 92 -88.37 -72.71 20.78
N THR A 93 -87.72 -73.88 20.81
CA THR A 93 -86.42 -74.07 21.48
C THR A 93 -85.35 -73.17 20.86
N THR A 94 -85.34 -73.05 19.53
CA THR A 94 -84.44 -72.13 18.81
C THR A 94 -84.69 -70.67 19.21
N ALA A 95 -85.95 -70.25 19.37
CA ALA A 95 -86.26 -68.92 19.88
C ALA A 95 -85.71 -68.71 21.30
N GLY A 96 -85.75 -69.72 22.17
CA GLY A 96 -85.13 -69.67 23.51
C GLY A 96 -83.61 -69.46 23.46
N VAL A 97 -82.92 -70.09 22.50
CA VAL A 97 -81.48 -69.86 22.27
C VAL A 97 -81.22 -68.43 21.80
N GLN A 98 -82.05 -67.88 20.90
CA GLN A 98 -81.92 -66.49 20.45
C GLN A 98 -82.21 -65.48 21.56
N LEU A 99 -83.18 -65.78 22.45
CA LEU A 99 -83.46 -64.97 23.64
C LEU A 99 -82.24 -64.89 24.57
N ASN A 100 -81.60 -66.02 24.88
CA ASN A 100 -80.38 -66.04 25.69
C ASN A 100 -79.18 -65.38 25.00
N ARG A 101 -79.15 -65.35 23.66
CA ARG A 101 -78.13 -64.61 22.91
C ARG A 101 -78.36 -63.11 23.04
N LEU A 102 -79.61 -62.66 22.87
CA LEU A 102 -79.97 -61.25 23.01
C LEU A 102 -79.73 -60.74 24.44
N ASP A 103 -80.07 -61.52 25.46
CA ASP A 103 -79.80 -61.21 26.89
C ASP A 103 -78.32 -60.96 27.16
N ARG A 104 -77.43 -61.77 26.57
CA ARG A 104 -75.96 -61.60 26.72
C ARG A 104 -75.39 -60.38 26.00
N MET A 105 -76.12 -59.81 25.05
CA MET A 105 -75.68 -58.65 24.26
C MET A 105 -76.14 -57.34 24.88
N ILE A 106 -77.07 -57.35 25.83
CA ILE A 106 -77.58 -56.15 26.47
C ILE A 106 -76.68 -55.77 27.64
N GLU A 107 -76.18 -54.54 27.62
CA GLU A 107 -75.35 -53.99 28.69
C GLU A 107 -76.06 -52.90 29.51
N ASP A 108 -77.12 -52.29 28.96
CA ASP A 108 -77.82 -51.15 29.57
C ASP A 108 -78.84 -51.59 30.63
N GLN A 109 -78.84 -50.94 31.80
CA GLN A 109 -79.77 -51.24 32.90
C GLN A 109 -81.26 -51.08 32.52
N GLN A 110 -81.59 -50.10 31.67
CA GLN A 110 -82.96 -49.88 31.20
C GLN A 110 -83.40 -50.98 30.23
N GLN A 111 -82.50 -51.43 29.36
CA GLN A 111 -82.76 -52.54 28.43
C GLN A 111 -82.82 -53.89 29.16
N GLN A 112 -82.02 -54.06 30.22
CA GLN A 112 -82.08 -55.27 31.05
C GLN A 112 -83.46 -55.47 31.68
N ARG A 113 -84.12 -54.38 32.12
CA ARG A 113 -85.50 -54.44 32.63
C ARG A 113 -86.50 -54.88 31.55
N LEU A 114 -86.31 -54.44 30.30
CA LEU A 114 -87.14 -54.88 29.18
C LEU A 114 -86.88 -56.36 28.84
N MET A 115 -85.63 -56.81 28.94
CA MET A 115 -85.24 -58.20 28.73
C MET A 115 -85.85 -59.14 29.78
N ASP A 116 -85.84 -58.75 31.06
CA ASP A 116 -86.47 -59.52 32.13
C ASP A 116 -87.98 -59.70 31.90
N GLN A 117 -88.65 -58.62 31.48
CA GLN A 117 -90.08 -58.66 31.11
C GLN A 117 -90.32 -59.54 29.88
N LEU A 118 -89.43 -59.48 28.89
CA LEU A 118 -89.52 -60.29 27.67
C LEU A 118 -89.34 -61.78 28.00
N ARG A 119 -88.40 -62.12 28.89
CA ARG A 119 -88.15 -63.49 29.34
C ARG A 119 -89.35 -64.05 30.11
N GLN A 120 -89.95 -63.25 30.99
CA GLN A 120 -91.16 -63.63 31.69
C GLN A 120 -92.33 -63.85 30.73
N ALA A 121 -92.52 -62.94 29.77
CA ALA A 121 -93.58 -63.04 28.76
C ALA A 121 -93.40 -64.26 27.84
N TYR A 122 -92.17 -64.51 27.38
CA TYR A 122 -91.82 -65.69 26.59
C TYR A 122 -92.09 -67.00 27.35
N GLY A 123 -91.66 -67.09 28.62
CA GLY A 123 -91.92 -68.28 29.45
C GLY A 123 -93.41 -68.51 29.72
N ALA A 124 -94.18 -67.44 29.94
CA ALA A 124 -95.63 -67.52 30.09
C ALA A 124 -96.31 -67.99 28.80
N ARG A 125 -95.92 -67.42 27.65
CA ARG A 125 -96.43 -67.80 26.33
C ARG A 125 -96.10 -69.25 25.98
N GLY A 126 -94.89 -69.72 26.28
CA GLY A 126 -94.49 -71.11 26.05
C GLY A 126 -95.35 -72.12 26.80
N ARG A 127 -95.76 -71.82 28.05
CA ARG A 127 -96.68 -72.69 28.81
C ARG A 127 -98.07 -72.74 28.19
N GLU A 128 -98.58 -71.62 27.71
CA GLU A 128 -99.86 -71.52 27.00
C GLU A 128 -99.84 -72.36 25.71
N LEU A 129 -98.83 -72.14 24.86
CA LEU A 129 -98.67 -72.85 23.58
C LEU A 129 -98.42 -74.35 23.79
N SER A 130 -97.66 -74.75 24.81
CA SER A 130 -97.44 -76.16 25.16
C SER A 130 -98.74 -76.87 25.54
N THR A 131 -99.64 -76.19 26.27
CA THR A 131 -100.96 -76.74 26.62
C THR A 131 -101.80 -77.00 25.38
N ILE A 132 -101.75 -76.11 24.39
CA ILE A 132 -102.44 -76.26 23.09
C ILE A 132 -101.85 -77.45 22.31
N ALA A 133 -100.52 -77.54 22.23
CA ALA A 133 -99.83 -78.64 21.56
C ALA A 133 -100.16 -80.02 22.18
N LEU A 134 -100.16 -80.12 23.52
CA LEU A 134 -100.53 -81.33 24.25
C LEU A 134 -102.00 -81.71 23.98
N SER A 135 -102.93 -80.75 24.03
CA SER A 135 -104.36 -81.03 23.76
C SER A 135 -104.61 -81.56 22.33
N THR A 136 -103.81 -81.13 21.36
CA THR A 136 -103.84 -81.61 19.97
C THR A 136 -103.29 -83.05 19.87
N THR A 137 -102.26 -83.36 20.64
CA THR A 137 -101.61 -84.68 20.67
C THR A 137 -102.54 -85.77 21.23
N TYR A 138 -103.40 -85.45 22.21
CA TYR A 138 -104.36 -86.37 22.82
C TYR A 138 -105.72 -86.46 22.10
N HIS A 139 -105.81 -86.05 20.83
CA HIS A 139 -107.01 -86.13 19.97
C HIS A 139 -108.25 -85.35 20.47
N LEU A 140 -108.05 -84.32 21.32
CA LEU A 140 -109.12 -83.41 21.79
C LEU A 140 -109.34 -82.26 20.80
N ASN A 141 -109.51 -82.57 19.51
CA ASN A 141 -109.40 -81.59 18.42
C ASN A 141 -110.34 -80.37 18.60
N ARG A 142 -111.59 -80.56 19.03
CA ARG A 142 -112.53 -79.44 19.25
C ARG A 142 -112.06 -78.47 20.35
N GLN A 143 -111.39 -78.97 21.39
CA GLN A 143 -110.89 -78.15 22.50
C GLN A 143 -109.60 -77.43 22.10
N ALA A 144 -108.73 -78.09 21.33
CA ALA A 144 -107.50 -77.50 20.80
C ALA A 144 -107.75 -76.32 19.84
N TYR A 145 -108.76 -76.41 18.96
CA TYR A 145 -109.15 -75.28 18.09
C TYR A 145 -109.65 -74.07 18.89
N GLY A 146 -110.48 -74.29 19.92
CA GLY A 146 -110.98 -73.21 20.78
C GLY A 146 -109.86 -72.53 21.57
N LEU A 147 -108.96 -73.32 22.17
CA LEU A 147 -107.80 -72.82 22.89
C LEU A 147 -106.81 -72.09 21.97
N TYR A 148 -106.59 -72.56 20.75
CA TYR A 148 -105.74 -71.86 19.77
C TYR A 148 -106.35 -70.53 19.31
N TYR A 149 -107.67 -70.47 19.09
CA TYR A 149 -108.33 -69.23 18.70
C TYR A 149 -108.31 -68.19 19.83
N GLN A 150 -108.49 -68.61 21.09
CA GLN A 150 -108.33 -67.76 22.27
C GLN A 150 -106.87 -67.31 22.44
N ALA A 151 -105.91 -68.22 22.26
CA ALA A 151 -104.49 -67.91 22.37
C ALA A 151 -103.97 -67.00 21.25
N ARG A 152 -104.61 -67.00 20.07
CA ARG A 152 -104.34 -66.05 18.98
C ARG A 152 -104.78 -64.63 19.35
N GLN A 153 -105.76 -64.49 20.24
CA GLN A 153 -106.23 -63.20 20.79
C GLN A 153 -105.52 -62.84 22.10
N ALA A 154 -104.58 -63.66 22.59
CA ALA A 154 -103.96 -63.46 23.89
C ALA A 154 -102.99 -62.26 23.93
N GLU A 155 -103.07 -61.53 25.02
CA GLU A 155 -102.26 -60.34 25.34
C GLU A 155 -100.75 -60.64 25.36
N ALA A 156 -100.34 -61.89 25.59
CA ALA A 156 -98.94 -62.29 25.74
C ALA A 156 -98.10 -62.11 24.47
N LEU A 157 -98.62 -62.44 23.28
CA LEU A 157 -97.89 -62.25 22.02
C LEU A 157 -97.76 -60.77 21.67
N LEU A 158 -98.83 -59.99 21.89
CA LEU A 158 -98.81 -58.53 21.72
C LEU A 158 -97.76 -57.90 22.66
N LYS A 159 -97.67 -58.38 23.91
CA LYS A 159 -96.67 -57.95 24.88
C LYS A 159 -95.23 -58.31 24.46
N ILE A 160 -94.99 -59.51 23.93
CA ILE A 160 -93.67 -59.89 23.40
C ILE A 160 -93.26 -58.99 22.23
N ASN A 161 -94.18 -58.75 21.29
CA ASN A 161 -93.92 -57.89 20.14
C ASN A 161 -93.68 -56.42 20.55
N ASP A 162 -94.46 -55.89 21.50
CA ASP A 162 -94.27 -54.55 22.05
C ASP A 162 -92.91 -54.42 22.77
N LEU A 163 -92.53 -55.41 23.59
CA LEU A 163 -91.23 -55.40 24.28
C LEU A 163 -90.05 -55.47 23.30
N LEU A 164 -90.13 -56.30 22.26
CA LEU A 164 -89.11 -56.38 21.21
C LEU A 164 -89.05 -55.10 20.37
N ALA A 165 -90.20 -54.47 20.09
CA ALA A 165 -90.26 -53.20 19.39
C ALA A 165 -89.61 -52.09 20.21
N ARG A 166 -89.95 -51.96 21.50
CA ARG A 166 -89.33 -50.98 22.42
C ARG A 166 -87.83 -51.18 22.57
N LEU A 167 -87.36 -52.43 22.62
CA LEU A 167 -85.93 -52.74 22.67
C LEU A 167 -85.22 -52.31 21.37
N THR A 168 -85.80 -52.64 20.21
CA THR A 168 -85.24 -52.26 18.92
C THR A 168 -85.25 -50.75 18.70
N ASP A 169 -86.33 -50.06 19.08
CA ASP A 169 -86.45 -48.61 18.94
C ASP A 169 -85.52 -47.88 19.93
N GLY A 170 -85.37 -48.38 21.15
CA GLY A 170 -84.37 -47.89 22.10
C GLY A 170 -82.95 -48.02 21.56
N GLU A 171 -82.60 -49.16 20.94
CA GLU A 171 -81.28 -49.35 20.34
C GLU A 171 -81.06 -48.45 19.12
N ARG A 172 -82.09 -48.21 18.30
CA ARG A 172 -81.99 -47.25 17.18
C ARG A 172 -81.69 -45.83 17.65
N VAL A 173 -82.37 -45.37 18.70
CA VAL A 173 -82.13 -44.03 19.27
C VAL A 173 -80.71 -43.93 19.82
N LEU A 174 -80.25 -44.94 20.54
CA LEU A 174 -78.89 -44.99 21.08
C LEU A 174 -77.83 -45.02 19.97
N LEU A 175 -78.06 -45.78 18.91
CA LEU A 175 -77.21 -45.81 17.72
C LEU A 175 -77.14 -44.42 17.06
N GLN A 176 -78.26 -43.74 16.90
CA GLN A 176 -78.30 -42.41 16.30
C GLN A 176 -77.51 -41.40 17.15
N GLN A 177 -77.74 -41.36 18.46
CA GLN A 177 -76.99 -40.48 19.38
C GLN A 177 -75.48 -40.75 19.34
N ARG A 178 -75.08 -42.03 19.35
CA ARG A 178 -73.67 -42.42 19.26
C ARG A 178 -73.04 -42.04 17.91
N SER A 179 -73.80 -42.16 16.81
CA SER A 179 -73.36 -41.78 15.47
C SER A 179 -73.14 -40.26 15.37
N GLU A 180 -74.09 -39.46 15.85
CA GLU A 180 -74.01 -38.00 15.84
C GLU A 180 -72.82 -37.50 16.69
N ALA A 181 -72.64 -38.03 17.90
CA ALA A 181 -71.51 -37.66 18.77
C ALA A 181 -70.15 -38.08 18.17
N ALA A 182 -70.08 -39.24 17.53
CA ALA A 182 -68.86 -39.69 16.84
C ALA A 182 -68.53 -38.79 15.64
N GLU A 183 -69.54 -38.42 14.85
CA GLU A 183 -69.37 -37.54 13.70
C GLU A 183 -68.87 -36.16 14.11
N GLU A 184 -69.45 -35.57 15.16
CA GLU A 184 -69.00 -34.28 15.70
C GLU A 184 -67.53 -34.33 16.14
N THR A 185 -67.14 -35.37 16.87
CA THR A 185 -65.76 -35.52 17.37
C THR A 185 -64.75 -35.73 16.24
N ILE A 186 -65.12 -36.54 15.23
CA ILE A 186 -64.30 -36.75 14.02
C ILE A 186 -64.17 -35.44 13.22
N GLN A 187 -65.25 -34.68 13.06
CA GLN A 187 -65.23 -33.41 12.35
C GLN A 187 -64.35 -32.37 13.07
N HIS A 188 -64.42 -32.29 14.40
CA HIS A 188 -63.53 -31.43 15.19
C HIS A 188 -62.06 -31.81 15.01
N SER A 189 -61.73 -33.11 15.12
CA SER A 189 -60.37 -33.60 14.93
C SER A 189 -59.84 -33.34 13.52
N ASN A 190 -60.68 -33.51 12.48
CA ASN A 190 -60.31 -33.22 11.10
C ASN A 190 -60.06 -31.72 10.85
N ARG A 191 -60.86 -30.82 11.45
CA ARG A 191 -60.61 -29.37 11.33
C ARG A 191 -59.28 -28.98 11.96
N ILE A 192 -58.95 -29.52 13.13
CA ILE A 192 -57.66 -29.28 13.80
C ILE A 192 -56.52 -29.82 12.94
N ALA A 193 -56.63 -31.05 12.44
CA ALA A 193 -55.63 -31.65 11.56
C ALA A 193 -55.43 -30.82 10.28
N GLY A 194 -56.51 -30.36 9.64
CA GLY A 194 -56.45 -29.47 8.48
C GLY A 194 -55.74 -28.16 8.77
N GLY A 195 -56.02 -27.54 9.93
CA GLY A 195 -55.31 -26.34 10.38
C GLY A 195 -53.81 -26.56 10.57
N LEU A 196 -53.43 -27.68 11.19
CA LEU A 196 -52.03 -28.07 11.37
C LEU A 196 -51.32 -28.32 10.03
N VAL A 197 -51.99 -28.92 9.04
CA VAL A 197 -51.43 -29.10 7.69
C VAL A 197 -51.17 -27.76 7.02
N VAL A 198 -52.14 -26.84 7.03
CA VAL A 198 -51.96 -25.49 6.46
C VAL A 198 -50.83 -24.75 7.16
N PHE A 199 -50.77 -24.81 8.49
CA PHE A 199 -49.68 -24.20 9.26
C PHE A 199 -48.31 -24.81 8.90
N GLY A 200 -48.24 -26.13 8.74
CA GLY A 200 -47.03 -26.82 8.28
C GLY A 200 -46.58 -26.36 6.89
N ILE A 201 -47.50 -26.17 5.94
CA ILE A 201 -47.20 -25.64 4.59
C ILE A 201 -46.61 -24.22 4.69
N VAL A 202 -47.21 -23.35 5.51
CA VAL A 202 -46.72 -21.98 5.72
C VAL A 202 -45.31 -21.98 6.31
N LEU A 203 -45.02 -22.88 7.27
CA LEU A 203 -43.66 -23.04 7.80
C LEU A 203 -42.67 -23.49 6.72
N VAL A 204 -43.02 -24.47 5.88
CA VAL A 204 -42.12 -24.91 4.79
C VAL A 204 -41.85 -23.78 3.81
N LEU A 205 -42.88 -23.05 3.38
CA LEU A 205 -42.73 -21.92 2.45
C LEU A 205 -41.89 -20.79 3.07
N GLY A 206 -42.10 -20.45 4.34
CA GLY A 206 -41.28 -19.48 5.06
C GLY A 206 -39.81 -19.90 5.14
N GLY A 207 -39.54 -21.19 5.30
CA GLY A 207 -38.19 -21.75 5.37
C GLY A 207 -37.47 -21.66 4.04
N ILE A 208 -38.18 -21.97 2.94
CA ILE A 208 -37.67 -21.82 1.57
C ILE A 208 -37.36 -20.34 1.26
N ALA A 209 -38.27 -19.43 1.61
CA ALA A 209 -38.06 -18.00 1.40
C ALA A 209 -36.84 -17.48 2.19
N LEU A 210 -36.70 -17.88 3.46
CA LEU A 210 -35.56 -17.52 4.29
C LEU A 210 -34.25 -18.09 3.73
N ALA A 211 -34.25 -19.33 3.27
CA ALA A 211 -33.10 -19.95 2.61
C ALA A 211 -32.70 -19.20 1.33
N TRP A 212 -33.67 -18.79 0.51
CA TRP A 212 -33.42 -18.03 -0.71
C TRP A 212 -32.77 -16.66 -0.42
N ILE A 213 -33.26 -15.94 0.60
CA ILE A 213 -32.68 -14.67 1.06
C ILE A 213 -31.24 -14.88 1.57
N ILE A 214 -30.99 -15.95 2.31
CA ILE A 214 -29.64 -16.27 2.82
C ILE A 214 -28.67 -16.54 1.67
N VAL A 215 -29.06 -17.40 0.72
CA VAL A 215 -28.25 -17.75 -0.46
C VAL A 215 -27.99 -16.51 -1.32
N GLY A 216 -29.02 -15.69 -1.57
CA GLY A 216 -28.89 -14.42 -2.28
C GLY A 216 -27.85 -13.50 -1.61
N ALA A 217 -27.98 -13.25 -0.31
CA ALA A 217 -27.07 -12.38 0.43
C ALA A 217 -25.62 -12.90 0.46
N VAL A 218 -25.41 -14.22 0.56
CA VAL A 218 -24.06 -14.82 0.52
C VAL A 218 -23.46 -14.68 -0.88
N SER A 219 -24.25 -14.92 -1.93
CA SER A 219 -23.80 -14.83 -3.32
C SER A 219 -23.38 -13.41 -3.72
N GLU A 220 -24.11 -12.39 -3.24
CA GLU A 220 -23.84 -10.98 -3.53
C GLU A 220 -22.55 -10.52 -2.84
N ARG A 221 -22.34 -10.91 -1.57
CA ARG A 221 -21.08 -10.68 -0.85
C ARG A 221 -19.89 -11.35 -1.54
N ALA A 222 -20.06 -12.57 -2.03
CA ALA A 222 -19.01 -13.29 -2.73
C ALA A 222 -18.59 -12.57 -4.03
N LYS A 223 -19.54 -12.03 -4.79
CA LYS A 223 -19.26 -11.23 -5.99
C LYS A 223 -18.52 -9.93 -5.65
N ALA A 224 -19.00 -9.17 -4.67
CA ALA A 224 -18.34 -7.92 -4.26
C ALA A 224 -16.89 -8.14 -3.80
N HIS A 225 -16.63 -9.23 -3.07
CA HIS A 225 -15.26 -9.59 -2.68
C HIS A 225 -14.38 -10.03 -3.86
N ALA A 226 -14.95 -10.73 -4.86
CA ALA A 226 -14.23 -11.11 -6.06
C ALA A 226 -13.83 -9.88 -6.90
N GLU A 227 -14.75 -8.93 -7.08
CA GLU A 227 -14.50 -7.67 -7.79
C GLU A 227 -13.42 -6.84 -7.09
N ALA A 228 -13.51 -6.66 -5.77
CA ALA A 228 -12.51 -5.92 -5.01
C ALA A 228 -11.10 -6.54 -5.08
N ARG A 229 -11.00 -7.88 -5.14
CA ARG A 229 -9.71 -8.56 -5.34
C ARG A 229 -9.16 -8.35 -6.74
N ALA A 230 -10.02 -8.38 -7.76
CA ALA A 230 -9.62 -8.15 -9.14
C ALA A 230 -9.13 -6.70 -9.36
N GLU A 231 -9.79 -5.71 -8.75
CA GLU A 231 -9.33 -4.31 -8.81
C GLU A 231 -7.98 -4.11 -8.12
N ARG A 232 -7.77 -4.71 -6.94
CA ARG A 232 -6.47 -4.65 -6.26
C ARG A 232 -5.34 -5.27 -7.08
N ALA A 233 -5.58 -6.45 -7.67
CA ALA A 233 -4.59 -7.10 -8.51
C ALA A 233 -4.20 -6.23 -9.73
N ARG A 234 -5.18 -5.57 -10.37
CA ARG A 234 -4.92 -4.62 -11.47
C ARG A 234 -4.16 -3.38 -11.01
N ALA A 235 -4.45 -2.86 -9.82
CA ALA A 235 -3.75 -1.71 -9.26
C ALA A 235 -2.29 -2.04 -8.94
N GLU A 236 -2.01 -3.22 -8.40
CA GLU A 236 -0.65 -3.72 -8.15
C GLU A 236 0.11 -3.96 -9.46
N GLU A 237 -0.52 -4.55 -10.47
CA GLU A 237 0.06 -4.74 -11.81
C GLU A 237 0.41 -3.40 -12.47
N LEU A 238 -0.50 -2.42 -12.40
CA LEU A 238 -0.26 -1.07 -12.92
C LEU A 238 0.87 -0.36 -12.16
N ALA A 239 0.91 -0.47 -10.83
CA ALA A 239 1.96 0.15 -10.03
C ALA A 239 3.34 -0.41 -10.38
N SER A 240 3.45 -1.73 -10.54
CA SER A 240 4.69 -2.40 -10.99
C SER A 240 5.08 -1.97 -12.41
N ALA A 241 4.12 -1.92 -13.34
CA ALA A 241 4.39 -1.48 -14.70
C ALA A 241 4.86 -0.01 -14.76
N VAL A 242 4.27 0.86 -13.94
CA VAL A 242 4.69 2.27 -13.82
C VAL A 242 6.10 2.36 -13.24
N GLU A 243 6.43 1.58 -12.21
CA GLU A 243 7.77 1.57 -11.62
C GLU A 243 8.84 1.15 -12.64
N VAL A 244 8.61 0.05 -13.36
CA VAL A 244 9.49 -0.41 -14.44
C VAL A 244 9.65 0.66 -15.53
N ALA A 245 8.54 1.24 -15.99
CA ALA A 245 8.57 2.28 -17.02
C ALA A 245 9.32 3.55 -16.56
N THR A 246 9.17 3.95 -15.29
CA THR A 246 9.90 5.10 -14.75
C THR A 246 11.40 4.84 -14.66
N GLU A 247 11.82 3.61 -14.33
CA GLU A 247 13.23 3.28 -14.25
C GLU A 247 13.88 3.18 -15.64
N GLU A 248 13.16 2.62 -16.62
CA GLU A 248 13.60 2.64 -18.02
C GLU A 248 13.75 4.07 -18.55
N LEU A 249 12.82 4.98 -18.23
CA LEU A 249 12.88 6.38 -18.64
C LEU A 249 14.14 7.07 -18.09
N LYS A 250 14.45 6.89 -16.80
CA LYS A 250 15.67 7.45 -16.18
C LYS A 250 16.94 6.96 -16.89
N VAL A 251 17.01 5.68 -17.21
CA VAL A 251 18.16 5.09 -17.93
C VAL A 251 18.28 5.70 -19.33
N GLN A 252 17.16 5.90 -20.05
CA GLN A 252 17.16 6.53 -21.36
C GLN A 252 17.58 8.01 -21.30
N GLU A 253 17.07 8.78 -20.33
CA GLU A 253 17.47 10.18 -20.12
C GLU A 253 18.95 10.30 -19.79
N ALA A 254 19.49 9.42 -18.94
CA ALA A 254 20.92 9.39 -18.62
C ALA A 254 21.77 9.11 -19.87
N LYS A 255 21.36 8.14 -20.69
CA LYS A 255 22.02 7.83 -21.98
C LYS A 255 21.97 9.01 -22.94
N LEU A 256 20.83 9.71 -23.04
CA LEU A 256 20.69 10.88 -23.89
C LEU A 256 21.60 12.03 -23.44
N ARG A 257 21.65 12.31 -22.12
CA ARG A 257 22.60 13.27 -21.55
C ARG A 257 24.04 12.92 -21.85
N GLN A 258 24.42 11.65 -21.71
CA GLN A 258 25.77 11.18 -22.01
C GLN A 258 26.11 11.30 -23.50
N ALA A 259 25.16 11.00 -24.40
CA ALA A 259 25.34 11.18 -25.83
C ALA A 259 25.51 12.67 -26.20
N GLN A 260 24.69 13.57 -25.63
CA GLN A 260 24.84 15.02 -25.82
C GLN A 260 26.18 15.54 -25.27
N LYS A 261 26.65 15.03 -24.13
CA LYS A 261 27.98 15.34 -23.57
C LYS A 261 29.11 14.89 -24.52
N MET A 262 28.99 13.70 -25.12
CA MET A 262 29.97 13.18 -26.08
C MET A 262 29.97 13.96 -27.40
N ASP A 263 28.81 14.38 -27.88
CA ASP A 263 28.69 15.18 -29.12
C ASP A 263 29.28 16.59 -28.93
N ALA A 264 28.97 17.23 -27.79
CA ALA A 264 29.58 18.50 -27.39
C ALA A 264 31.11 18.38 -27.23
N LEU A 265 31.60 17.30 -26.60
CA LEU A 265 33.03 17.02 -26.47
C LEU A 265 33.70 16.81 -27.85
N GLY A 266 33.02 16.12 -28.77
CA GLY A 266 33.49 15.91 -30.14
C GLY A 266 33.71 17.22 -30.91
N GLN A 267 32.76 18.16 -30.81
CA GLN A 267 32.90 19.49 -31.41
C GLN A 267 33.99 20.35 -30.74
N LEU A 268 34.16 20.22 -29.42
CA LEU A 268 35.18 20.93 -28.64
C LEU A 268 36.60 20.43 -28.91
N THR A 269 36.79 19.14 -29.14
CA THR A 269 38.12 18.52 -29.27
C THR A 269 38.91 19.08 -30.48
N GLY A 270 38.24 19.42 -31.58
CA GLY A 270 38.87 20.00 -32.77
C GLY A 270 39.41 21.42 -32.56
N GLY A 271 38.62 22.30 -31.93
CA GLY A 271 39.03 23.69 -31.66
C GLY A 271 40.07 23.80 -30.54
N ILE A 272 39.93 22.96 -29.51
CA ILE A 272 40.81 22.98 -28.34
C ILE A 272 42.20 22.41 -28.65
N ALA A 273 42.29 21.33 -29.44
CA ALA A 273 43.58 20.78 -29.84
C ALA A 273 44.38 21.78 -30.69
N HIS A 274 43.70 22.51 -31.56
CA HIS A 274 44.31 23.57 -32.36
C HIS A 274 44.85 24.70 -31.47
N ASP A 275 44.06 25.18 -30.50
CA ASP A 275 44.48 26.27 -29.60
C ASP A 275 45.60 25.84 -28.65
N PHE A 276 45.57 24.59 -28.16
CA PHE A 276 46.65 24.03 -27.35
C PHE A 276 47.95 23.90 -28.15
N ASN A 277 47.87 23.43 -29.39
CA ASN A 277 49.02 23.35 -30.29
C ASN A 277 49.58 24.74 -30.62
N ASN A 278 48.73 25.75 -30.78
CA ASN A 278 49.16 27.13 -30.98
C ASN A 278 49.90 27.70 -29.75
N MET A 279 49.39 27.42 -28.55
CA MET A 279 50.08 27.82 -27.31
C MET A 279 51.42 27.11 -27.17
N LEU A 280 51.52 25.81 -27.49
CA LEU A 280 52.78 25.08 -27.52
C LEU A 280 53.77 25.64 -28.54
N ALA A 281 53.29 26.06 -29.71
CA ALA A 281 54.14 26.67 -30.73
C ALA A 281 54.75 28.01 -30.24
N VAL A 282 54.00 28.82 -29.50
CA VAL A 282 54.51 30.05 -28.87
C VAL A 282 55.54 29.74 -27.78
N VAL A 283 55.29 28.73 -26.95
CA VAL A 283 56.23 28.28 -25.90
C VAL A 283 57.55 27.81 -26.53
N LEU A 284 57.47 26.88 -27.48
CA LEU A 284 58.65 26.30 -28.15
C LEU A 284 59.40 27.35 -28.97
N GLY A 285 58.68 28.22 -29.69
CA GLY A 285 59.27 29.30 -30.48
C GLY A 285 59.97 30.34 -29.62
N GLY A 286 59.36 30.75 -28.50
CA GLY A 286 59.99 31.67 -27.54
C GLY A 286 61.26 31.07 -26.93
N LEU A 287 61.23 29.80 -26.51
CA LEU A 287 62.41 29.11 -25.96
C LEU A 287 63.52 28.92 -26.99
N GLU A 288 63.19 28.62 -28.24
CA GLU A 288 64.18 28.45 -29.31
C GLU A 288 64.84 29.79 -29.70
N LEU A 289 64.06 30.87 -29.78
CA LEU A 289 64.57 32.21 -30.07
C LEU A 289 65.41 32.76 -28.92
N ALA A 290 64.98 32.54 -27.67
CA ALA A 290 65.77 32.85 -26.48
C ALA A 290 67.15 32.17 -26.59
N ARG A 291 67.21 30.85 -26.81
CA ARG A 291 68.48 30.11 -26.93
C ARG A 291 69.42 30.58 -28.04
N ARG A 292 68.91 31.20 -29.10
CA ARG A 292 69.71 31.67 -30.25
C ARG A 292 70.24 33.09 -30.08
N THR A 293 69.60 33.90 -29.26
CA THR A 293 69.94 35.31 -29.06
C THR A 293 71.09 35.48 -28.07
N ARG A 294 71.95 36.49 -28.29
CA ARG A 294 73.04 36.88 -27.37
C ARG A 294 72.77 38.18 -26.60
N SER A 295 71.68 38.86 -26.94
CA SER A 295 71.19 40.08 -26.27
C SER A 295 70.39 39.70 -25.02
N PRO A 296 70.75 40.18 -23.82
CA PRO A 296 70.00 39.93 -22.59
C PRO A 296 68.54 40.40 -22.65
N ASP A 297 68.29 41.54 -23.31
CA ASP A 297 66.94 42.11 -23.41
C ASP A 297 66.04 41.28 -24.35
N ASP A 298 66.56 40.84 -25.49
CA ASP A 298 65.78 40.00 -26.42
C ASP A 298 65.57 38.59 -25.85
N MET A 299 66.55 38.07 -25.11
CA MET A 299 66.43 36.81 -24.38
C MET A 299 65.27 36.89 -23.37
N ALA A 300 65.23 37.96 -22.57
CA ALA A 300 64.16 38.19 -21.59
C ALA A 300 62.78 38.26 -22.26
N ARG A 301 62.65 39.00 -23.37
CA ARG A 301 61.39 39.11 -24.13
C ARG A 301 60.92 37.77 -24.70
N HIS A 302 61.85 36.95 -25.22
CA HIS A 302 61.52 35.64 -25.75
C HIS A 302 61.12 34.64 -24.66
N LEU A 303 61.77 34.69 -23.49
CA LEU A 303 61.38 33.92 -22.31
C LEU A 303 60.02 34.35 -21.75
N GLU A 304 59.73 35.64 -21.75
CA GLU A 304 58.43 36.19 -21.32
C GLU A 304 57.29 35.72 -22.24
N SER A 305 57.50 35.76 -23.56
CA SER A 305 56.55 35.23 -24.55
C SER A 305 56.29 33.73 -24.38
N ALA A 306 57.34 32.94 -24.12
CA ALA A 306 57.20 31.52 -23.83
C ALA A 306 56.42 31.27 -22.52
N THR A 307 56.66 32.09 -21.51
CA THR A 307 55.97 32.02 -20.21
C THR A 307 54.49 32.36 -20.36
N GLU A 308 54.13 33.37 -21.14
CA GLU A 308 52.75 33.72 -21.46
C GLU A 308 52.03 32.59 -22.22
N GLY A 309 52.71 31.97 -23.19
CA GLY A 309 52.22 30.78 -23.89
C GLY A 309 51.90 29.62 -22.95
N ALA A 310 52.80 29.34 -21.99
CA ALA A 310 52.64 28.27 -21.01
C ALA A 310 51.47 28.54 -20.03
N HIS A 311 51.34 29.80 -19.56
CA HIS A 311 50.22 30.19 -18.70
C HIS A 311 48.86 30.06 -19.40
N ARG A 312 48.78 30.41 -20.70
CA ARG A 312 47.55 30.21 -21.49
C ARG A 312 47.21 28.73 -21.65
N ALA A 313 48.20 27.88 -21.91
CA ALA A 313 48.00 26.42 -22.01
C ALA A 313 47.50 25.81 -20.69
N ALA A 314 48.01 26.30 -19.55
CA ALA A 314 47.57 25.89 -18.22
C ALA A 314 46.13 26.34 -17.89
N ALA A 315 45.74 27.54 -18.34
CA ALA A 315 44.36 28.03 -18.18
C ALA A 315 43.36 27.22 -19.02
N LEU A 316 43.73 26.82 -20.23
CA LEU A 316 42.89 26.00 -21.12
C LEU A 316 42.67 24.59 -20.55
N THR A 317 43.74 23.93 -20.08
CA THR A 317 43.64 22.60 -19.43
C THR A 317 42.81 22.63 -18.16
N ARG A 318 42.93 23.68 -17.34
CA ARG A 318 42.08 23.85 -16.16
C ARG A 318 40.59 23.98 -16.52
N ARG A 319 40.24 24.70 -17.58
CA ARG A 319 38.86 24.84 -18.07
C ARG A 319 38.27 23.54 -18.62
N LEU A 320 39.07 22.76 -19.34
CA LEU A 320 38.69 21.42 -19.83
C LEU A 320 38.37 20.45 -18.69
N LEU A 321 39.20 20.45 -17.65
CA LEU A 321 39.02 19.59 -16.49
C LEU A 321 37.75 19.96 -15.70
N MET A 322 37.42 21.25 -15.62
CA MET A 322 36.16 21.72 -15.02
C MET A 322 34.92 21.29 -15.80
N PHE A 323 34.98 21.22 -17.14
CA PHE A 323 33.88 20.75 -17.98
C PHE A 323 33.68 19.22 -17.95
N SER A 324 34.75 18.47 -17.69
CA SER A 324 34.72 17.01 -17.61
C SER A 324 34.14 16.48 -16.29
N ARG A 325 34.25 17.27 -15.20
CA ARG A 325 33.83 16.86 -13.85
C ARG A 325 32.33 16.60 -13.75
N GLU A 326 32.00 15.40 -13.30
CA GLU A 326 30.79 15.13 -12.53
C GLU A 326 31.13 15.40 -11.06
N GLU A 327 30.98 16.64 -10.60
CA GLU A 327 30.91 16.88 -9.17
C GLU A 327 29.50 16.53 -8.69
N ALA A 328 29.41 15.60 -7.74
CA ALA A 328 28.22 15.46 -6.93
C ALA A 328 28.03 16.80 -6.20
N LEU A 329 26.91 17.48 -6.46
CA LEU A 329 26.57 18.74 -5.80
C LEU A 329 26.67 18.55 -4.29
N ALA A 330 27.41 19.43 -3.60
CA ALA A 330 27.48 19.48 -2.15
C ALA A 330 26.71 20.70 -1.63
N PRO A 331 25.37 20.70 -1.70
CA PRO A 331 24.58 21.86 -1.32
C PRO A 331 24.69 22.12 0.18
N GLU A 332 25.01 23.36 0.55
CA GLU A 332 25.09 23.83 1.93
C GLU A 332 24.26 25.10 2.16
N THR A 333 24.08 25.47 3.43
CA THR A 333 23.45 26.74 3.79
C THR A 333 24.49 27.86 3.67
N LEU A 334 24.24 28.80 2.77
CA LEU A 334 25.14 29.91 2.46
C LEU A 334 24.63 31.22 3.07
N VAL A 335 25.55 32.00 3.63
CA VAL A 335 25.30 33.39 4.05
C VAL A 335 25.85 34.31 2.95
N PRO A 336 24.99 35.05 2.22
CA PRO A 336 25.40 35.87 1.05
C PRO A 336 26.55 36.82 1.36
N ARG A 337 26.50 37.48 2.52
CA ARG A 337 27.56 38.37 2.99
C ARG A 337 28.92 37.67 3.07
N ARG A 338 28.99 36.52 3.75
CA ARG A 338 30.26 35.78 3.95
C ARG A 338 30.80 35.23 2.64
N LEU A 339 29.92 34.82 1.74
CA LEU A 339 30.27 34.37 0.40
C LEU A 339 30.97 35.49 -0.39
N VAL A 340 30.41 36.69 -0.43
CA VAL A 340 30.99 37.81 -1.20
C VAL A 340 32.24 38.38 -0.50
N GLU A 341 32.23 38.51 0.83
CA GLU A 341 33.39 38.98 1.60
C GLU A 341 34.59 38.04 1.47
N GLY A 342 34.38 36.72 1.50
CA GLY A 342 35.42 35.71 1.33
C GLY A 342 36.09 35.72 -0.05
N MET A 343 35.47 36.35 -1.05
CA MET A 343 36.00 36.47 -2.40
C MET A 343 36.85 37.71 -2.65
N ARG A 344 36.96 38.66 -1.70
CA ARG A 344 37.64 39.94 -1.91
C ARG A 344 39.07 39.78 -2.43
N ASP A 345 39.89 38.97 -1.76
CA ASP A 345 41.30 38.77 -2.15
C ASP A 345 41.43 38.11 -3.54
N LEU A 346 40.51 37.20 -3.88
CA LEU A 346 40.49 36.53 -5.17
C LEU A 346 40.07 37.47 -6.30
N LEU A 347 39.06 38.32 -6.05
CA LEU A 347 38.59 39.34 -6.98
C LEU A 347 39.65 40.41 -7.24
N ASP A 348 40.30 40.93 -6.20
CA ASP A 348 41.38 41.91 -6.34
C ASP A 348 42.53 41.35 -7.20
N ARG A 349 42.95 40.11 -6.95
CA ARG A 349 44.00 39.45 -7.75
C ARG A 349 43.59 39.16 -9.20
N THR A 350 42.32 38.89 -9.46
CA THR A 350 41.85 38.50 -10.80
C THR A 350 41.53 39.71 -11.68
N LEU A 351 41.06 40.79 -11.06
CA LEU A 351 40.66 42.01 -11.75
C LEU A 351 41.85 42.96 -11.97
N GLY A 352 42.82 42.94 -11.06
CA GLY A 352 44.03 43.77 -11.11
C GLY A 352 43.78 45.23 -10.70
N ASP A 353 44.85 46.01 -10.60
CA ASP A 353 44.82 47.39 -10.03
C ASP A 353 43.97 48.40 -10.82
N GLY A 354 43.56 48.06 -12.04
CA GLY A 354 42.76 48.93 -12.90
C GLY A 354 41.28 48.97 -12.56
N VAL A 355 40.74 47.96 -11.87
CA VAL A 355 39.31 47.87 -11.53
C VAL A 355 39.10 48.03 -10.04
N LYS A 356 38.35 49.05 -9.63
CA LYS A 356 37.98 49.27 -8.24
C LYS A 356 36.78 48.39 -7.87
N VAL A 357 36.94 47.50 -6.89
CA VAL A 357 35.87 46.61 -6.40
C VAL A 357 35.19 47.22 -5.17
N THR A 358 33.90 47.46 -5.27
CA THR A 358 33.05 47.95 -4.18
C THR A 358 32.05 46.85 -3.79
N ILE A 359 32.04 46.43 -2.51
CA ILE A 359 31.10 45.43 -1.99
C ILE A 359 30.09 46.14 -1.08
N GLN A 360 28.79 45.93 -1.32
CA GLN A 360 27.70 46.51 -0.54
C GLN A 360 26.76 45.40 -0.08
N ASP A 361 26.56 45.27 1.23
CA ASP A 361 25.63 44.28 1.79
C ASP A 361 24.47 44.97 2.52
N TRP A 362 23.25 44.63 2.09
CA TRP A 362 21.98 45.07 2.67
C TRP A 362 21.13 43.87 3.13
N THR A 363 21.76 42.74 3.42
CA THR A 363 21.09 41.58 4.02
C THR A 363 21.04 41.69 5.56
N THR A 364 19.94 41.24 6.16
CA THR A 364 19.69 41.23 7.61
C THR A 364 19.81 39.82 8.22
N GLY A 365 20.17 38.82 7.40
CA GLY A 365 20.50 37.46 7.85
C GLY A 365 19.87 36.33 7.03
N TRP A 366 19.28 36.63 5.87
CA TRP A 366 18.72 35.58 5.00
C TRP A 366 19.81 34.67 4.47
N THR A 367 19.52 33.37 4.44
CA THR A 367 20.42 32.34 3.92
C THR A 367 19.93 31.79 2.58
N LEU A 368 20.85 31.18 1.85
CA LEU A 368 20.63 30.50 0.59
C LEU A 368 20.95 29.01 0.74
N PHE A 369 20.46 28.18 -0.16
CA PHE A 369 20.81 26.76 -0.22
C PHE A 369 21.44 26.42 -1.56
N GLY A 370 22.70 26.00 -1.56
CA GLY A 370 23.39 25.57 -2.76
C GLY A 370 24.88 25.35 -2.54
N ASP A 371 25.58 25.08 -3.64
CA ASP A 371 27.01 24.77 -3.61
C ASP A 371 27.84 26.07 -3.58
N ARG A 372 28.67 26.22 -2.54
CA ARG A 372 29.56 27.37 -2.35
C ARG A 372 30.47 27.60 -3.55
N THR A 373 31.15 26.55 -4.02
CA THR A 373 32.15 26.63 -5.07
C THR A 373 31.52 27.07 -6.38
N GLN A 374 30.33 26.54 -6.69
CA GLN A 374 29.58 26.95 -7.89
C GLN A 374 29.15 28.42 -7.83
N MET A 375 28.74 28.90 -6.64
CA MET A 375 28.35 30.29 -6.48
C MET A 375 29.55 31.26 -6.54
N GLU A 376 30.68 30.89 -5.94
CA GLU A 376 31.93 31.66 -6.06
C GLU A 376 32.39 31.73 -7.52
N ASN A 377 32.31 30.62 -8.26
CA ASN A 377 32.61 30.59 -9.69
C ASN A 377 31.67 31.47 -10.51
N ALA A 378 30.38 31.51 -10.18
CA ALA A 378 29.40 32.38 -10.84
C ALA A 378 29.74 33.86 -10.65
N ILE A 379 30.05 34.27 -9.41
CA ILE A 379 30.46 35.66 -9.09
C ILE A 379 31.76 36.02 -9.82
N LEU A 380 32.75 35.12 -9.82
CA LEU A 380 34.01 35.33 -10.52
C LEU A 380 33.81 35.50 -12.04
N ASN A 381 32.96 34.67 -12.64
CA ASN A 381 32.64 34.76 -14.07
C ASN A 381 31.99 36.10 -14.43
N LEU A 382 31.07 36.59 -13.59
CA LEU A 382 30.49 37.92 -13.77
C LEU A 382 31.53 39.03 -13.62
N ALA A 383 32.41 38.94 -12.62
CA ALA A 383 33.47 39.92 -12.39
C ALA A 383 34.48 39.99 -13.54
N VAL A 384 34.89 38.84 -14.10
CA VAL A 384 35.78 38.78 -15.27
C VAL A 384 35.10 39.35 -16.51
N ASN A 385 33.81 39.02 -16.72
CA ASN A 385 33.05 39.59 -17.83
C ASN A 385 32.93 41.12 -17.72
N ALA A 386 32.69 41.63 -16.52
CA ALA A 386 32.67 43.06 -16.22
C ALA A 386 34.02 43.74 -16.50
N ARG A 387 35.14 43.18 -16.02
CA ARG A 387 36.48 43.72 -16.29
C ARG A 387 36.76 43.83 -17.78
N ASP A 388 36.45 42.78 -18.54
CA ASP A 388 36.69 42.76 -19.97
C ASP A 388 35.81 43.81 -20.69
N ALA A 389 34.57 44.04 -20.24
CA ALA A 389 33.69 45.09 -20.75
C ALA A 389 34.17 46.52 -20.40
N MET A 390 35.07 46.64 -19.42
CA MET A 390 35.70 47.89 -18.98
C MET A 390 37.11 48.09 -19.56
N ASP A 391 37.57 47.20 -20.45
CA ASP A 391 38.97 47.17 -20.96
C ASP A 391 40.02 47.22 -19.82
N GLY A 392 39.69 46.56 -18.70
CA GLY A 392 40.55 46.49 -17.51
C GLY A 392 40.58 47.75 -16.64
N ARG A 393 39.76 48.79 -16.90
CA ARG A 393 39.68 50.01 -16.07
C ARG A 393 38.25 50.46 -15.78
N GLY A 394 37.87 50.53 -14.50
CA GLY A 394 36.54 51.01 -14.10
C GLY A 394 36.14 50.63 -12.69
N GLU A 395 34.84 50.62 -12.40
CA GLU A 395 34.30 50.24 -11.09
C GLU A 395 33.39 49.01 -11.22
N LEU A 396 33.64 48.01 -10.36
CA LEU A 396 32.81 46.84 -10.19
C LEU A 396 32.11 46.92 -8.83
N THR A 397 30.78 46.97 -8.82
CA THR A 397 29.98 46.94 -7.59
C THR A 397 29.29 45.58 -7.45
N ILE A 398 29.58 44.87 -6.36
CA ILE A 398 28.86 43.65 -5.98
C ILE A 398 27.94 43.98 -4.81
N ARG A 399 26.66 43.68 -4.96
CA ARG A 399 25.63 44.01 -3.98
C ARG A 399 24.79 42.80 -3.61
N THR A 400 24.53 42.65 -2.32
CA THR A 400 23.57 41.67 -1.78
C THR A 400 22.42 42.40 -1.10
N ALA A 401 21.18 42.04 -1.41
CA ALA A 401 19.99 42.67 -0.84
C ALA A 401 18.86 41.66 -0.62
N GLU A 402 18.01 41.91 0.36
CA GLU A 402 16.79 41.14 0.60
C GLU A 402 15.61 41.80 -0.13
N MET A 403 14.83 41.02 -0.87
CA MET A 403 13.72 41.53 -1.65
C MET A 403 12.52 40.58 -1.54
N LYS A 404 11.35 41.15 -1.22
CA LYS A 404 10.08 40.43 -1.28
C LYS A 404 9.47 40.64 -2.66
N MET A 405 9.29 39.54 -3.39
CA MET A 405 8.75 39.56 -4.74
C MET A 405 7.27 39.20 -4.72
N GLY A 406 6.45 40.05 -5.36
CA GLY A 406 5.04 39.76 -5.61
C GLY A 406 4.85 38.76 -6.76
N PRO A 407 3.62 38.28 -6.98
CA PRO A 407 3.31 37.41 -8.11
C PRO A 407 3.63 38.10 -9.45
N HIS A 408 4.26 37.37 -10.37
CA HIS A 408 4.65 37.81 -11.72
C HIS A 408 5.77 38.86 -11.78
N ALA A 409 6.52 39.07 -10.68
CA ALA A 409 7.65 40.00 -10.66
C ALA A 409 8.93 39.45 -11.35
N LEU A 410 9.01 38.14 -11.60
CA LEU A 410 10.09 37.47 -12.32
C LEU A 410 9.52 36.54 -13.41
N PRO A 411 10.20 36.40 -14.57
CA PRO A 411 9.80 35.48 -15.64
C PRO A 411 9.61 34.02 -15.20
N ARG A 412 10.43 33.54 -14.25
CA ARG A 412 10.39 32.16 -13.73
C ARG A 412 10.19 32.05 -12.22
N GLY A 413 10.12 33.18 -11.50
CA GLY A 413 10.01 33.21 -10.04
C GLY A 413 8.57 33.23 -9.53
N GLU A 414 8.29 32.40 -8.52
CA GLU A 414 7.05 32.47 -7.74
C GLU A 414 7.08 33.70 -6.80
N ALA A 415 5.93 34.07 -6.23
CA ALA A 415 5.90 35.11 -5.21
C ALA A 415 6.62 34.60 -3.94
N GLY A 416 7.55 35.37 -3.38
CA GLY A 416 8.34 34.90 -2.23
C GLY A 416 9.43 35.84 -1.73
N ASP A 417 10.15 35.37 -0.69
CA ASP A 417 11.33 36.02 -0.13
C ASP A 417 12.56 35.62 -0.97
N TYR A 418 13.24 36.60 -1.58
CA TYR A 418 14.43 36.40 -2.41
C TYR A 418 15.64 37.18 -1.88
N VAL A 419 16.82 36.57 -1.91
CA VAL A 419 18.08 37.30 -1.85
C VAL A 419 18.50 37.65 -3.28
N VAL A 420 18.82 38.91 -3.51
CA VAL A 420 19.31 39.41 -4.79
C VAL A 420 20.80 39.64 -4.69
N LEU A 421 21.57 38.95 -5.53
CA LEU A 421 22.99 39.20 -5.75
C LEU A 421 23.16 39.95 -7.07
N SER A 422 23.59 41.20 -7.00
CA SER A 422 23.83 42.05 -8.17
C SER A 422 25.32 42.23 -8.42
N VAL A 423 25.76 42.08 -9.67
CA VAL A 423 27.10 42.47 -10.12
C VAL A 423 26.93 43.57 -11.17
N ALA A 424 27.43 44.76 -10.88
CA ALA A 424 27.29 45.96 -11.71
C ALA A 424 28.66 46.50 -12.12
N ASP A 425 28.83 46.84 -13.40
CA ASP A 425 30.04 47.42 -13.97
C ASP A 425 29.76 48.75 -14.67
N THR A 426 30.82 49.52 -14.90
CA THR A 426 30.79 50.80 -15.64
C THR A 426 31.33 50.67 -17.07
N GLY A 427 31.21 49.48 -17.68
CA GLY A 427 31.77 49.16 -19.00
C GLY A 427 30.93 49.65 -20.18
N GLU A 428 31.21 49.10 -21.36
CA GLU A 428 30.56 49.50 -22.62
C GLU A 428 29.07 49.15 -22.74
N GLY A 429 28.56 48.27 -21.86
CA GLY A 429 27.17 47.81 -21.90
C GLY A 429 26.82 46.97 -23.14
N MET A 430 25.55 46.57 -23.26
CA MET A 430 25.05 45.70 -24.32
C MET A 430 23.87 46.33 -25.07
N THR A 431 23.74 46.01 -26.35
CA THR A 431 22.53 46.36 -27.12
C THR A 431 21.38 45.40 -26.78
N PRO A 432 20.11 45.77 -27.04
CA PRO A 432 18.96 44.90 -26.78
C PRO A 432 19.08 43.53 -27.47
N GLU A 433 19.62 43.49 -28.70
CA GLU A 433 19.79 42.24 -29.47
C GLU A 433 20.82 41.30 -28.83
N VAL A 434 21.83 41.85 -28.16
CA VAL A 434 22.82 41.07 -27.41
C VAL A 434 22.20 40.52 -26.13
N ILE A 435 21.39 41.33 -25.42
CA ILE A 435 20.72 40.92 -24.17
C ILE A 435 19.77 39.74 -24.39
N GLU A 436 19.05 39.70 -25.51
CA GLU A 436 18.15 38.57 -25.83
C GLU A 436 18.89 37.25 -26.03
N ARG A 437 20.14 37.32 -26.49
CA ARG A 437 20.94 36.16 -26.89
C ARG A 437 22.06 35.80 -25.93
N VAL A 438 22.31 36.64 -24.92
CA VAL A 438 23.43 36.51 -23.97
C VAL A 438 23.42 35.22 -23.15
N PHE A 439 22.25 34.59 -23.01
CA PHE A 439 22.09 33.30 -22.34
C PHE A 439 22.17 32.09 -23.29
N GLU A 440 22.26 32.31 -24.60
CA GLU A 440 22.50 31.23 -25.58
C GLU A 440 23.90 30.63 -25.34
N PRO A 441 24.03 29.29 -25.23
CA PRO A 441 25.34 28.65 -25.15
C PRO A 441 26.24 29.05 -26.32
N PHE A 442 27.50 29.36 -26.03
CA PHE A 442 28.54 29.75 -27.00
C PHE A 442 28.36 31.12 -27.66
N PHE A 443 27.33 31.89 -27.31
CA PHE A 443 27.16 33.25 -27.82
C PHE A 443 28.16 34.21 -27.14
N THR A 444 28.95 34.92 -27.94
CA THR A 444 29.93 35.91 -27.47
C THR A 444 30.09 37.03 -28.50
N THR A 445 30.19 38.28 -28.03
CA THR A 445 30.52 39.45 -28.86
C THR A 445 32.04 39.71 -28.94
N LYS A 446 32.84 38.97 -28.15
CA LYS A 446 34.30 39.09 -28.10
C LYS A 446 34.98 38.40 -29.30
N PRO A 447 36.18 38.85 -29.73
CA PRO A 447 36.96 38.20 -30.79
C PRO A 447 37.26 36.73 -30.47
N ALA A 448 37.41 35.91 -31.51
CA ALA A 448 37.73 34.49 -31.39
C ALA A 448 38.94 34.26 -30.45
N GLY A 449 38.78 33.39 -29.45
CA GLY A 449 39.80 33.07 -28.44
C GLY A 449 39.77 33.93 -27.17
N LYS A 450 39.01 35.03 -27.11
CA LYS A 450 38.88 35.89 -25.92
C LYS A 450 37.56 35.70 -25.13
N GLY A 451 36.59 34.96 -25.67
CA GLY A 451 35.33 34.65 -24.99
C GLY A 451 34.80 33.28 -25.39
N THR A 452 34.38 32.47 -24.41
CA THR A 452 33.84 31.11 -24.63
C THR A 452 32.33 31.10 -24.84
N GLY A 453 31.63 32.19 -24.52
CA GLY A 453 30.16 32.27 -24.57
C GLY A 453 29.43 31.33 -23.60
N LEU A 454 30.15 30.73 -22.65
CA LEU A 454 29.61 29.74 -21.70
C LEU A 454 29.33 30.31 -20.31
N GLY A 455 29.95 31.44 -19.93
CA GLY A 455 29.87 31.94 -18.56
C GLY A 455 28.44 32.31 -18.14
N LEU A 456 27.74 33.11 -18.93
CA LEU A 456 26.38 33.59 -18.61
C LEU A 456 25.32 32.49 -18.74
N SER A 457 25.47 31.56 -19.69
CA SER A 457 24.59 30.40 -19.83
C SER A 457 24.74 29.40 -18.69
N GLN A 458 25.96 29.19 -18.17
CA GLN A 458 26.21 28.39 -16.97
C GLN A 458 25.61 29.03 -15.71
N ILE A 459 25.75 30.35 -15.54
CA ILE A 459 25.15 31.09 -14.41
C ILE A 459 23.63 30.99 -14.45
N PHE A 460 23.01 31.15 -15.63
CA PHE A 460 21.57 30.98 -15.80
C PHE A 460 21.11 29.57 -15.42
N GLY A 461 21.86 28.54 -15.81
CA GLY A 461 21.60 27.14 -15.42
C GLY A 461 21.73 26.91 -13.91
N LEU A 462 22.78 27.42 -13.28
CA LEU A 462 23.01 27.31 -11.84
C LEU A 462 21.88 27.97 -11.03
N VAL A 463 21.51 29.21 -11.38
CA VAL A 463 20.46 29.95 -10.69
C VAL A 463 19.10 29.26 -10.87
N GLY A 464 18.82 28.74 -12.06
CA GLY A 464 17.62 27.94 -12.30
C GLY A 464 17.57 26.64 -11.47
N GLN A 465 18.70 25.96 -11.28
CA GLN A 465 18.79 24.77 -10.41
C GLN A 465 18.53 25.10 -8.94
N MET A 466 18.86 26.31 -8.51
CA MET A 466 18.56 26.82 -7.16
C MET A 466 17.12 27.36 -7.03
N GLY A 467 16.27 27.22 -8.05
CA GLY A 467 14.91 27.75 -8.05
C GLY A 467 14.83 29.28 -8.15
N GLY A 468 15.90 29.89 -8.67
CA GLY A 468 16.03 31.33 -8.85
C GLY A 468 15.81 31.81 -10.28
N ASP A 469 16.04 33.10 -10.51
CA ASP A 469 15.97 33.74 -11.84
C ASP A 469 17.11 34.74 -12.05
N VAL A 470 17.42 35.07 -13.31
CA VAL A 470 18.47 36.03 -13.67
C VAL A 470 17.91 37.14 -14.54
N THR A 471 18.23 38.39 -14.20
CA THR A 471 17.90 39.55 -15.05
C THR A 471 19.13 40.37 -15.36
N ILE A 472 19.14 41.00 -16.53
CA ILE A 472 20.22 41.87 -16.97
C ILE A 472 19.64 43.25 -17.29
N GLN A 473 20.26 44.27 -16.73
CA GLN A 473 19.99 45.68 -17.03
C GLN A 473 21.26 46.25 -17.65
N SER A 474 21.22 46.54 -18.95
CA SER A 474 22.37 47.06 -19.67
C SER A 474 21.91 48.00 -20.79
N ALA A 475 22.71 49.01 -21.08
CA ALA A 475 22.52 49.88 -22.23
C ALA A 475 23.89 50.32 -22.77
N PRO A 476 24.01 50.57 -24.10
CA PRO A 476 25.29 50.98 -24.68
C PRO A 476 25.86 52.24 -23.99
N GLY A 477 27.11 52.15 -23.54
CA GLY A 477 27.85 53.20 -22.84
C GLY A 477 27.45 53.45 -21.38
N LYS A 478 26.57 52.63 -20.79
CA LYS A 478 26.08 52.80 -19.41
C LYS A 478 26.48 51.67 -18.46
N GLY A 479 27.28 50.70 -18.91
CA GLY A 479 27.63 49.51 -18.14
C GLY A 479 26.52 48.47 -18.07
N THR A 480 26.80 47.39 -17.35
CA THR A 480 25.88 46.25 -17.19
C THR A 480 25.64 45.96 -15.72
N THR A 481 24.41 45.63 -15.36
CA THR A 481 24.04 45.07 -14.05
C THR A 481 23.35 43.73 -14.24
N VAL A 482 23.92 42.67 -13.67
CA VAL A 482 23.34 41.32 -13.66
C VAL A 482 22.81 41.04 -12.26
N ASN A 483 21.51 40.74 -12.14
CA ASN A 483 20.86 40.39 -10.87
C ASN A 483 20.51 38.91 -10.84
N LEU A 484 21.01 38.20 -9.84
CA LEU A 484 20.66 36.81 -9.53
C LEU A 484 19.65 36.82 -8.38
N TYR A 485 18.42 36.37 -8.64
CA TYR A 485 17.36 36.24 -7.64
C TYR A 485 17.36 34.81 -7.12
N LEU A 486 17.65 34.63 -5.84
CA LEU A 486 17.80 33.32 -5.22
C LEU A 486 16.78 33.18 -4.07
N PRO A 487 15.97 32.11 -4.04
CA PRO A 487 14.95 31.95 -3.00
C PRO A 487 15.59 31.81 -1.62
N ARG A 488 14.99 32.46 -0.62
CA ARG A 488 15.42 32.37 0.77
C ARG A 488 15.30 30.94 1.27
N HIS A 489 16.36 30.44 1.90
CA HIS A 489 16.34 29.20 2.66
C HIS A 489 15.95 29.47 4.12
N SER A 490 14.96 28.74 4.65
CA SER A 490 14.44 28.92 6.01
C SER A 490 14.44 27.62 6.81
N ALA A 491 15.47 26.78 6.66
CA ALA A 491 15.72 25.66 7.58
C ALA A 491 16.57 26.15 8.77
N PRO A 492 16.32 25.65 9.99
CA PRO A 492 17.11 26.01 11.16
C PRO A 492 18.55 25.52 10.97
N ALA A 493 19.49 26.45 10.81
CA ALA A 493 20.90 26.12 10.69
C ALA A 493 21.41 25.53 12.03
N PRO A 494 22.19 24.43 12.01
CA PRO A 494 23.00 24.05 13.16
C PRO A 494 24.02 25.17 13.43
N ALA A 495 24.11 25.61 14.67
CA ALA A 495 25.15 26.52 15.09
C ALA A 495 26.51 25.82 14.98
N LEU A 496 27.32 26.22 14.00
CA LEU A 496 28.74 25.89 13.95
C LEU A 496 29.57 26.99 14.61
N PRO A 497 30.72 26.65 15.22
CA PRO A 497 31.48 27.53 16.11
C PRO A 497 32.02 28.75 15.38
N VAL A 498 32.03 29.87 16.10
CA VAL A 498 32.70 31.11 15.70
C VAL A 498 34.20 30.89 15.79
N GLU A 499 34.86 30.68 14.66
CA GLU A 499 36.31 30.81 14.57
C GLU A 499 36.67 32.29 14.44
N ALA A 500 37.56 32.74 15.32
CA ALA A 500 37.94 34.13 15.49
C ALA A 500 38.75 34.66 14.30
N ALA A 501 38.59 35.95 14.05
CA ALA A 501 39.23 36.72 12.99
C ALA A 501 40.78 36.63 13.01
N PRO A 502 41.44 36.79 11.84
CA PRO A 502 42.89 36.69 11.71
C PRO A 502 43.56 37.95 12.25
N VAL A 503 44.60 37.76 13.07
CA VAL A 503 45.50 38.86 13.47
C VAL A 503 46.56 39.00 12.38
N ALA A 504 46.55 40.18 11.75
CA ALA A 504 47.60 40.65 10.88
C ALA A 504 48.95 40.65 11.61
N ALA A 505 49.97 40.09 10.97
CA ALA A 505 51.37 40.35 11.32
C ALA A 505 52.11 40.68 10.03
N GLU A 506 52.69 41.88 10.05
CA GLU A 506 53.41 42.55 9.00
C GLU A 506 54.70 41.82 8.61
N THR A 507 55.13 42.15 7.39
CA THR A 507 56.39 41.80 6.75
C THR A 507 57.61 41.99 7.65
N GLN A 508 58.48 40.98 7.71
CA GLN A 508 59.93 41.18 7.80
C GLN A 508 60.64 40.00 7.13
N ALA A 509 61.38 40.33 6.07
CA ALA A 509 62.32 39.43 5.43
C ALA A 509 63.48 39.17 6.39
N GLU A 510 63.62 37.94 6.85
CA GLU A 510 64.82 37.47 7.53
C GLU A 510 65.54 36.44 6.66
N ALA A 511 66.87 36.52 6.74
CA ALA A 511 67.87 35.93 5.86
C ALA A 511 67.58 34.47 5.44
N ASN A 512 67.69 34.23 4.12
CA ASN A 512 67.77 32.90 3.52
C ASN A 512 69.02 32.17 4.03
N ASP A 513 68.86 31.32 5.05
CA ASP A 513 69.79 30.22 5.27
C ASP A 513 69.51 29.12 4.23
N ALA A 514 70.57 28.61 3.60
CA ALA A 514 70.45 27.56 2.59
C ALA A 514 69.90 26.26 3.22
N LEU A 515 68.61 25.98 2.99
CA LEU A 515 67.96 24.76 3.46
C LEU A 515 68.34 23.56 2.62
N ARG A 516 68.59 22.42 3.26
CA ARG A 516 68.74 21.14 2.58
C ARG A 516 67.38 20.48 2.41
N ILE A 517 66.97 20.26 1.16
CA ILE A 517 65.62 19.82 0.79
C ILE A 517 65.72 18.48 0.05
N LEU A 518 64.98 17.45 0.48
CA LEU A 518 64.86 16.21 -0.29
C LEU A 518 63.75 16.38 -1.33
N LEU A 519 64.06 16.22 -2.61
CA LEU A 519 63.08 16.28 -3.68
C LEU A 519 62.85 14.88 -4.25
N VAL A 520 61.62 14.37 -4.12
CA VAL A 520 61.19 13.06 -4.61
C VAL A 520 60.26 13.24 -5.80
N GLU A 521 60.73 12.85 -6.99
CA GLU A 521 60.01 13.00 -8.26
C GLU A 521 60.49 11.93 -9.27
N ASP A 522 59.55 11.22 -9.90
CA ASP A 522 59.85 10.11 -10.81
C ASP A 522 60.15 10.55 -12.25
N ASP A 523 59.58 11.66 -12.75
CA ASP A 523 59.97 12.20 -14.06
C ASP A 523 61.32 12.94 -13.96
N PRO A 524 62.40 12.44 -14.59
CA PRO A 524 63.73 13.03 -14.48
C PRO A 524 63.80 14.47 -15.01
N ARG A 525 62.89 14.88 -15.91
CA ARG A 525 62.82 16.25 -16.44
C ARG A 525 62.19 17.20 -15.43
N VAL A 526 61.13 16.77 -14.74
CA VAL A 526 60.47 17.55 -13.69
C VAL A 526 61.38 17.65 -12.46
N LEU A 527 62.06 16.55 -12.13
CA LEU A 527 63.07 16.52 -11.07
C LEU A 527 64.17 17.54 -11.37
N ALA A 528 64.77 17.50 -12.56
CA ALA A 528 65.83 18.43 -12.96
C ALA A 528 65.37 19.91 -12.96
N ALA A 529 64.15 20.20 -13.44
CA ALA A 529 63.60 21.55 -13.45
C ALA A 529 63.35 22.08 -12.03
N THR A 530 62.76 21.27 -11.16
CA THR A 530 62.46 21.64 -9.76
C THR A 530 63.75 21.76 -8.94
N MET A 531 64.74 20.90 -9.17
CA MET A 531 66.09 21.04 -8.62
C MET A 531 66.73 22.38 -8.98
N SER A 532 66.60 22.80 -10.24
CA SER A 532 67.13 24.09 -10.69
C SER A 532 66.41 25.26 -10.01
N ALA A 533 65.08 25.20 -9.90
CA ALA A 533 64.27 26.23 -9.24
C ALA A 533 64.62 26.36 -7.75
N LEU A 534 64.77 25.24 -7.02
CA LEU A 534 65.15 25.25 -5.60
C LEU A 534 66.57 25.81 -5.39
N ARG A 535 67.52 25.53 -6.29
CA ARG A 535 68.88 26.12 -6.25
C ARG A 535 68.87 27.62 -6.53
N GLU A 536 68.03 28.06 -7.47
CA GLU A 536 67.86 29.48 -7.81
C GLU A 536 67.28 30.28 -6.63
N LEU A 537 66.41 29.65 -5.84
CA LEU A 537 65.90 30.19 -4.57
C LEU A 537 66.93 30.18 -3.42
N GLY A 538 68.14 29.63 -3.65
CA GLY A 538 69.22 29.60 -2.66
C GLY A 538 69.24 28.37 -1.74
N HIS A 539 68.49 27.31 -2.06
CA HIS A 539 68.47 26.07 -1.29
C HIS A 539 69.45 25.01 -1.82
N ASP A 540 69.75 23.98 -1.01
CA ASP A 540 70.58 22.81 -1.34
C ASP A 540 69.70 21.55 -1.53
N PRO A 541 69.05 21.37 -2.70
CA PRO A 541 68.18 20.23 -2.92
C PRO A 541 68.97 18.93 -3.21
N ILE A 542 68.51 17.82 -2.65
CA ILE A 542 69.00 16.46 -2.88
C ILE A 542 67.97 15.71 -3.75
N PRO A 543 68.37 15.17 -4.91
CA PRO A 543 67.45 14.48 -5.80
C PRO A 543 67.17 13.05 -5.33
N CYS A 544 65.92 12.62 -5.49
CA CYS A 544 65.45 11.26 -5.27
C CYS A 544 64.45 10.92 -6.38
N ASN A 545 64.81 9.93 -7.21
CA ASN A 545 64.04 9.51 -8.37
C ASN A 545 63.23 8.22 -8.14
N ASP A 546 63.41 7.57 -6.98
CA ASP A 546 62.64 6.42 -6.54
C ASP A 546 62.19 6.66 -5.09
N PRO A 547 60.87 6.74 -4.81
CA PRO A 547 60.38 7.02 -3.46
C PRO A 547 60.87 6.04 -2.39
N ARG A 548 61.27 4.81 -2.76
CA ARG A 548 61.80 3.81 -1.82
C ARG A 548 63.19 4.15 -1.30
N GLU A 549 63.94 5.02 -1.98
CA GLU A 549 65.28 5.44 -1.56
C GLU A 549 65.26 6.63 -0.58
N ALA A 550 64.12 7.32 -0.46
CA ALA A 550 63.99 8.54 0.31
C ALA A 550 64.32 8.36 1.80
N GLU A 551 63.89 7.26 2.44
CA GLU A 551 64.22 6.97 3.85
C GLU A 551 65.74 6.78 4.04
N GLY A 552 66.40 6.07 3.12
CA GLY A 552 67.84 5.88 3.14
C GLY A 552 68.62 7.19 2.95
N LEU A 553 68.09 8.12 2.15
CA LEU A 553 68.66 9.45 1.97
C LEU A 553 68.49 10.34 3.20
N LEU A 554 67.32 10.30 3.86
CA LEU A 554 67.09 11.00 5.14
C LEU A 554 68.03 10.50 6.24
N ALA A 555 68.26 9.19 6.32
CA ALA A 555 69.21 8.60 7.28
C ALA A 555 70.67 9.03 7.03
N ARG A 556 71.08 9.21 5.77
CA ARG A 556 72.44 9.64 5.39
C ARG A 556 72.66 11.15 5.51
N HIS A 557 71.59 11.93 5.45
CA HIS A 557 71.63 13.39 5.46
C HIS A 557 70.72 13.95 6.56
N PRO A 558 71.13 13.85 7.84
CA PRO A 558 70.31 14.29 8.99
C PRO A 558 70.02 15.80 9.03
N SER A 559 70.64 16.58 8.14
CA SER A 559 70.41 18.03 8.02
C SER A 559 69.27 18.38 7.04
N ILE A 560 68.59 17.40 6.41
CA ILE A 560 67.41 17.66 5.59
C ILE A 560 66.26 18.12 6.50
N ARG A 561 65.64 19.25 6.17
CA ARG A 561 64.53 19.83 6.96
C ARG A 561 63.19 19.88 6.24
N LEU A 562 63.17 19.69 4.93
CA LEU A 562 61.97 19.67 4.11
C LEU A 562 62.06 18.54 3.10
N ILE A 563 60.97 17.80 2.94
CA ILE A 563 60.75 16.89 1.81
C ILE A 563 59.70 17.49 0.88
N VAL A 564 60.04 17.55 -0.40
CA VAL A 564 59.15 17.92 -1.51
C VAL A 564 58.88 16.64 -2.28
N SER A 565 57.63 16.16 -2.32
CA SER A 565 57.27 14.88 -2.95
C SER A 565 56.16 15.06 -3.97
N ASP A 566 56.30 14.43 -5.15
CA ASP A 566 55.13 14.22 -6.02
C ASP A 566 54.10 13.31 -5.32
N VAL A 567 52.83 13.49 -5.66
CA VAL A 567 51.72 12.70 -5.11
C VAL A 567 51.59 11.36 -5.82
N LEU A 568 51.69 11.38 -7.15
CA LEU A 568 51.49 10.22 -8.01
C LEU A 568 52.85 9.73 -8.52
N MET A 569 53.40 8.73 -7.85
CA MET A 569 54.65 8.09 -8.27
C MET A 569 54.45 6.58 -8.40
N PRO A 570 55.16 5.91 -9.33
CA PRO A 570 55.16 4.45 -9.42
C PRO A 570 55.61 3.79 -8.10
N HIS A 571 54.99 2.66 -7.76
CA HIS A 571 55.28 1.81 -6.59
C HIS A 571 54.87 2.35 -5.21
N LEU A 572 55.02 3.65 -4.94
CA LEU A 572 54.69 4.25 -3.65
C LEU A 572 54.20 5.69 -3.85
N THR A 573 52.99 6.01 -3.37
CA THR A 573 52.45 7.38 -3.48
C THR A 573 53.11 8.33 -2.48
N GLY A 574 53.06 9.63 -2.76
CA GLY A 574 53.60 10.66 -1.86
C GLY A 574 53.07 10.54 -0.42
N PRO A 575 51.75 10.46 -0.18
CA PRO A 575 51.21 10.28 1.17
C PRO A 575 51.66 8.98 1.86
N GLU A 576 51.74 7.86 1.14
CA GLU A 576 52.23 6.58 1.69
C GLU A 576 53.71 6.65 2.08
N LEU A 577 54.52 7.35 1.27
CA LEU A 577 55.93 7.61 1.57
C LEU A 577 56.08 8.42 2.86
N ILE A 578 55.34 9.52 3.01
CA ILE A 578 55.39 10.36 4.20
C ILE A 578 54.90 9.59 5.44
N ALA A 579 53.83 8.80 5.32
CA ALA A 579 53.34 7.96 6.40
C ALA A 579 54.40 6.95 6.89
N THR A 580 55.25 6.44 5.98
CA THR A 580 56.33 5.51 6.31
C THR A 580 57.50 6.20 7.02
N ILE A 581 57.83 7.43 6.62
CA ILE A 581 59.00 8.19 7.13
C ILE A 581 58.71 8.94 8.44
N ARG A 582 57.47 9.40 8.62
CA ARG A 582 57.08 10.30 9.73
C ARG A 582 57.37 9.77 11.14
N PRO A 583 57.24 8.46 11.46
CA PRO A 583 57.61 7.94 12.78
C PRO A 583 59.09 8.14 13.14
N SER A 584 59.99 8.09 12.15
CA SER A 584 61.43 8.24 12.33
C SER A 584 61.92 9.69 12.22
N HIS A 585 61.12 10.56 11.59
CA HIS A 585 61.45 11.98 11.36
C HIS A 585 60.24 12.90 11.63
N PRO A 586 59.82 13.05 12.91
CA PRO A 586 58.61 13.79 13.26
C PRO A 586 58.67 15.30 12.96
N ASP A 587 59.88 15.87 12.95
CA ASP A 587 60.12 17.31 12.75
C ASP A 587 60.34 17.68 11.26
N LEU A 588 60.20 16.73 10.34
CA LEU A 588 60.41 16.95 8.90
C LEU A 588 59.22 17.72 8.30
N ALA A 589 59.47 18.90 7.74
CA ALA A 589 58.47 19.62 6.98
C ALA A 589 58.15 18.87 5.67
N VAL A 590 56.89 18.92 5.24
CA VAL A 590 56.42 18.18 4.05
C VAL A 590 55.66 19.13 3.12
N LEU A 591 56.09 19.15 1.85
CA LEU A 591 55.40 19.81 0.76
C LEU A 591 55.05 18.78 -0.31
N PHE A 592 53.76 18.60 -0.59
CA PHE A 592 53.31 17.78 -1.71
C PHE A 592 53.24 18.60 -2.99
N VAL A 593 53.63 18.00 -4.10
CA VAL A 593 53.50 18.56 -5.44
C VAL A 593 52.54 17.68 -6.22
N THR A 594 51.51 18.24 -6.86
CA THR A 594 50.53 17.44 -7.62
C THR A 594 50.27 17.99 -9.02
N GLY A 595 50.20 17.10 -10.01
CA GLY A 595 49.77 17.39 -11.37
C GLY A 595 48.26 17.33 -11.60
N PHE A 596 47.47 16.86 -10.62
CA PHE A 596 46.05 16.55 -10.81
C PHE A 596 45.17 17.17 -9.72
N ALA A 597 44.09 17.84 -10.12
CA ALA A 597 43.20 18.54 -9.16
C ALA A 597 42.22 17.61 -8.41
N GLY A 598 42.19 16.31 -8.74
CA GLY A 598 41.33 15.31 -8.11
C GLY A 598 41.91 14.69 -6.84
N ASP A 599 43.23 14.76 -6.66
CA ASP A 599 43.87 13.97 -5.60
C ASP A 599 43.97 14.71 -4.27
N ALA A 600 43.70 16.01 -4.21
CA ALA A 600 43.64 16.73 -2.92
C ALA A 600 42.49 16.25 -2.00
N GLN A 601 41.60 15.38 -2.49
CA GLN A 601 40.57 14.68 -1.71
C GLN A 601 40.94 13.22 -1.38
N ALA A 602 42.09 12.70 -1.80
CA ALA A 602 42.57 11.42 -1.28
C ALA A 602 42.96 11.63 0.20
N THR A 603 42.40 10.82 1.09
CA THR A 603 42.75 10.76 2.52
C THR A 603 44.28 10.71 2.67
N GLY A 604 44.89 11.74 3.29
CA GLY A 604 46.35 11.80 3.49
C GLY A 604 47.00 13.19 3.41
N PHE A 605 46.29 14.23 2.96
CA PHE A 605 46.82 15.61 2.88
C PHE A 605 46.54 16.49 4.11
N GLU A 606 45.79 15.97 5.08
CA GLU A 606 45.42 16.70 6.29
C GLU A 606 46.67 17.15 7.05
N GLY A 607 46.82 18.47 7.24
CA GLY A 607 47.96 19.08 7.93
C GLY A 607 49.18 19.45 7.05
N HIS A 608 49.21 19.09 5.76
CA HIS A 608 50.37 19.32 4.87
C HIS A 608 50.14 20.42 3.82
N GLU A 609 51.21 21.04 3.34
CA GLU A 609 51.15 22.02 2.23
C GLU A 609 51.12 21.29 0.87
N VAL A 610 50.39 21.87 -0.10
CA VAL A 610 50.22 21.27 -1.43
C VAL A 610 50.43 22.33 -2.53
N LEU A 611 51.39 22.08 -3.42
CA LEU A 611 51.70 22.88 -4.59
C LEU A 611 51.22 22.20 -5.88
N ARG A 612 50.55 22.94 -6.76
CA ARG A 612 49.99 22.38 -8.01
C ARG A 612 50.89 22.65 -9.21
N LYS A 613 51.17 21.63 -10.02
CA LYS A 613 51.83 21.75 -11.33
C LYS A 613 50.82 22.27 -12.38
N PRO A 614 51.22 23.14 -13.33
CA PRO A 614 52.51 23.85 -13.36
C PRO A 614 52.55 24.99 -12.32
N PHE A 615 53.69 25.15 -11.64
CA PHE A 615 53.94 26.19 -10.64
C PHE A 615 55.05 27.15 -11.09
N THR A 616 55.06 28.37 -10.55
CA THR A 616 56.09 29.38 -10.78
C THR A 616 57.14 29.38 -9.66
N LEU A 617 58.30 30.00 -9.89
CA LEU A 617 59.37 30.15 -8.88
C LEU A 617 58.85 30.80 -7.58
N ALA A 618 58.11 31.91 -7.71
CA ALA A 618 57.45 32.59 -6.58
C ALA A 618 56.31 31.77 -5.94
N GLY A 619 55.74 30.81 -6.67
CA GLY A 619 54.78 29.84 -6.11
C GLY A 619 55.47 28.79 -5.24
N LEU A 620 56.61 28.28 -5.71
CA LEU A 620 57.45 27.33 -5.00
C LEU A 620 58.05 27.95 -3.73
N GLU A 621 58.59 29.17 -3.81
CA GLU A 621 59.14 29.90 -2.67
C GLU A 621 58.12 30.08 -1.54
N ARG A 622 56.91 30.54 -1.88
CA ARG A 622 55.82 30.67 -0.89
C ARG A 622 55.41 29.34 -0.28
N ALA A 623 55.36 28.28 -1.09
CA ALA A 623 54.97 26.95 -0.61
C ALA A 623 56.03 26.34 0.32
N VAL A 624 57.32 26.55 0.03
CA VAL A 624 58.44 26.16 0.88
C VAL A 624 58.39 26.90 2.22
N ALA A 625 58.22 28.23 2.19
CA ALA A 625 58.10 29.04 3.40
C ALA A 625 56.88 28.64 4.27
N ALA A 626 55.74 28.36 3.63
CA ALA A 626 54.54 27.93 4.33
C ALA A 626 54.68 26.52 4.95
N ALA A 627 55.35 25.59 4.26
CA ALA A 627 55.57 24.22 4.75
C ALA A 627 56.45 24.20 5.99
N LEU A 628 57.48 25.06 6.03
CA LEU A 628 58.38 25.21 7.18
C LEU A 628 57.67 25.88 8.36
N LYS A 629 56.92 26.96 8.11
CA LYS A 629 56.17 27.67 9.16
C LYS A 629 55.14 26.77 9.85
N ARG A 630 54.52 25.83 9.13
CA ARG A 630 53.62 24.83 9.73
C ARG A 630 54.36 23.80 10.59
N ALA A 631 55.55 23.39 10.19
CA ALA A 631 56.38 22.47 10.98
C ALA A 631 56.89 23.12 12.29
N GLU A 632 57.05 24.45 12.30
CA GLU A 632 57.52 25.24 13.46
C GLU A 632 56.39 25.73 14.39
N GLY A 633 55.11 25.53 14.04
CA GLY A 633 53.96 25.89 14.88
C GLY A 633 53.74 24.91 16.05
N PRO A 634 53.16 25.35 17.18
CA PRO A 634 53.00 24.50 18.36
C PRO A 634 52.13 23.29 18.04
N VAL A 635 52.69 22.10 18.24
CA VAL A 635 52.00 20.81 18.20
C VAL A 635 50.78 20.89 19.12
N SER A 636 49.60 21.06 18.53
CA SER A 636 48.34 21.03 19.25
C SER A 636 48.14 19.65 19.85
N ALA A 637 48.21 19.59 21.18
CA ALA A 637 47.87 18.44 21.98
C ALA A 637 46.45 17.95 21.66
N ALA A 638 46.35 16.73 21.13
CA ALA A 638 45.15 15.93 21.19
C ALA A 638 45.49 14.69 22.02
N ALA A 639 45.01 14.68 23.26
CA ALA A 639 44.90 13.50 24.12
C ALA A 639 43.49 12.94 24.00
#